data_AF-A0A1B1TQZ4-F1
#
_entry.id   AF-A0A1B1TQZ4-F1
#
_cell.length_a   1.000
_cell.length_b   1.000
_cell.length_c   1.000
_cell.angle_alpha   90.00
_cell.angle_beta   90.00
_cell.angle_gamma   90.00
#
_symmetry.space_group_name_H-M   'P 1'
#
loop_
_entity.id
_entity.type
_entity.pdbx_description
1 polymer ?
#
loop_
_entity_poly.entity_id
_entity_poly.type
_entity_poly.pdbx_seq_one_letter_code
_entity_poly.pdbx_strand_id
1 'polypeptide(L)'
;MNSSPSNRHHLRYSGFFRNRRFDLFQSLRFWLNAIEFTTPEAAHLVCRLIPAQCPFARDVSLLGRVLFSIPPLCKLNPLYNELVALRFRALTFLAETGEDINMYCQ
;
A
#
# COMPACT_ATOMS: atom_id res chain seq x y z
N MET A 1 26.43 30.23 -46.45
CA MET A 1 27.09 29.50 -45.35
C MET A 1 26.00 28.96 -44.44
N ASN A 2 25.84 27.64 -44.51
CA ASN A 2 25.46 26.70 -43.46
C ASN A 2 24.06 26.89 -42.82
N SER A 3 23.18 25.90 -42.72
CA SER A 3 23.15 24.50 -43.18
C SER A 3 21.73 23.99 -42.92
N SER A 4 21.28 23.08 -43.78
CA SER A 4 20.00 22.34 -43.79
C SER A 4 19.74 21.48 -42.52
N PRO A 5 18.84 20.48 -42.53
CA PRO A 5 17.38 20.53 -42.41
C PRO A 5 16.86 19.65 -41.25
N SER A 6 15.85 20.06 -40.48
CA SER A 6 15.25 19.14 -39.48
C SER A 6 14.08 18.34 -40.05
N ASN A 7 14.39 17.08 -40.35
CA ASN A 7 13.55 16.03 -40.90
C ASN A 7 13.08 15.11 -39.75
N ARG A 8 11.78 14.76 -39.71
CA ARG A 8 11.16 13.61 -38.99
C ARG A 8 11.20 13.69 -37.45
N HIS A 9 10.22 13.24 -36.67
CA HIS A 9 9.37 12.07 -36.83
C HIS A 9 7.95 12.32 -36.30
N HIS A 10 7.01 12.02 -37.17
CA HIS A 10 5.61 11.78 -36.92
C HIS A 10 5.45 10.56 -35.99
N LEU A 11 5.46 10.74 -34.67
CA LEU A 11 4.99 9.72 -33.74
C LEU A 11 3.48 9.87 -33.57
N ARG A 12 2.76 9.43 -34.61
CA ARG A 12 1.39 8.93 -34.44
C ARG A 12 1.47 7.72 -33.52
N TYR A 13 1.26 7.91 -32.23
CA TYR A 13 0.94 6.80 -31.33
C TYR A 13 -0.52 6.41 -31.55
N SER A 14 -0.80 5.88 -32.75
CA SER A 14 -1.97 5.07 -33.03
C SER A 14 -1.79 3.77 -32.26
N GLY A 15 -2.33 3.75 -31.05
CA GLY A 15 -2.30 2.62 -30.14
C GLY A 15 -3.47 2.74 -29.17
N PHE A 16 -4.67 2.67 -29.72
CA PHE A 16 -5.95 2.54 -29.02
C PHE A 16 -6.04 1.16 -28.32
N PHE A 17 -5.03 0.80 -27.52
CA PHE A 17 -5.17 -0.24 -26.51
C PHE A 17 -5.43 0.49 -25.20
N ARG A 18 -6.67 0.97 -25.05
CA ARG A 18 -7.21 1.33 -23.74
C ARG A 18 -7.26 0.04 -22.96
N ASN A 19 -6.15 -0.27 -22.28
CA ASN A 19 -6.03 -1.41 -21.40
C ASN A 19 -7.00 -1.14 -20.24
N ARG A 20 -8.27 -1.50 -20.40
CA ARG A 20 -9.22 -1.62 -19.29
C ARG A 20 -8.72 -2.78 -18.46
N ARG A 21 -7.67 -2.54 -17.67
CA ARG A 21 -7.39 -3.38 -16.52
C ARG A 21 -8.63 -3.27 -15.66
N PHE A 22 -9.49 -4.30 -15.72
CA PHE A 22 -10.55 -4.47 -14.75
C PHE A 22 -9.84 -4.53 -13.40
N ASP A 23 -9.88 -3.43 -12.69
CA ASP A 23 -9.25 -3.33 -11.38
C ASP A 23 -10.21 -3.97 -10.38
N LEU A 24 -10.16 -5.30 -10.31
CA LEU A 24 -10.98 -6.11 -9.40
C LEU A 24 -10.84 -5.64 -7.94
N PHE A 25 -9.72 -5.01 -7.62
CA PHE A 25 -9.42 -4.48 -6.29
C PHE A 25 -9.99 -3.09 -6.05
N GLN A 26 -10.58 -2.42 -7.05
CA GLN A 26 -11.09 -1.06 -6.90
C GLN A 26 -12.19 -0.95 -5.83
N SER A 27 -13.13 -1.90 -5.83
CA SER A 27 -14.18 -1.95 -4.81
C SER A 27 -13.60 -2.18 -3.41
N LEU A 28 -12.57 -3.02 -3.31
CA LEU A 28 -11.90 -3.29 -2.04
C LEU A 28 -11.09 -2.09 -1.54
N ARG A 29 -10.45 -1.32 -2.43
CA ARG A 29 -9.82 -0.03 -2.08
C ARG A 29 -10.82 0.96 -1.53
N PHE A 30 -11.97 1.10 -2.20
CA PHE A 30 -13.01 1.99 -1.74
C PHE A 30 -13.52 1.57 -0.35
N TRP A 31 -13.75 0.27 -0.16
CA TRP A 31 -14.15 -0.27 1.14
C TRP A 31 -13.11 0.00 2.23
N LEU A 32 -11.81 -0.28 1.97
CA LEU A 32 -10.73 0.00 2.93
C LEU A 32 -10.62 1.49 3.27
N ASN A 33 -10.84 2.37 2.30
CA ASN A 33 -10.81 3.82 2.53
C ASN A 33 -12.04 4.34 3.27
N ALA A 34 -13.18 3.64 3.16
CA ALA A 34 -14.42 3.98 3.87
C ALA A 34 -14.45 3.50 5.32
N ILE A 35 -13.45 2.72 5.78
CA ILE A 35 -13.36 2.32 7.19
C ILE A 35 -12.98 3.55 8.03
N GLU A 36 -13.91 3.92 8.89
CA GLU A 36 -13.76 4.91 9.95
C GLU A 36 -13.76 4.22 11.32
N PHE A 37 -12.96 4.72 12.25
CA PHE A 37 -12.85 4.17 13.60
C PHE A 37 -13.80 4.91 14.53
N THR A 38 -14.71 4.18 15.16
CA THR A 38 -15.64 4.70 16.18
C THR A 38 -15.32 4.17 17.58
N THR A 39 -14.52 3.11 17.68
CA THR A 39 -14.19 2.40 18.91
C THR A 39 -12.68 2.13 18.97
N PRO A 40 -12.03 2.30 20.13
CA PRO A 40 -10.60 2.03 20.31
C PRO A 40 -10.25 0.57 19.98
N GLU A 41 -11.13 -0.37 20.30
CA GLU A 41 -10.90 -1.81 20.08
C GLU A 41 -10.70 -2.13 18.60
N ALA A 42 -11.48 -1.49 17.71
CA ALA A 42 -11.34 -1.64 16.28
C ALA A 42 -10.01 -1.06 15.77
N ALA A 43 -9.59 0.09 16.31
CA ALA A 43 -8.32 0.71 15.95
C ALA A 43 -7.12 -0.12 16.44
N HIS A 44 -7.19 -0.68 17.65
CA HIS A 44 -6.21 -1.64 18.18
C HIS A 44 -6.12 -2.89 17.32
N LEU A 45 -7.26 -3.45 16.90
CA LEU A 45 -7.30 -4.62 16.02
C LEU A 45 -6.54 -4.33 14.73
N VAL A 46 -6.80 -3.18 14.08
CA VAL A 46 -6.10 -2.78 12.86
C VAL A 46 -4.60 -2.58 13.10
N CYS A 47 -4.21 -1.92 14.19
CA CYS A 47 -2.79 -1.71 14.52
C CYS A 47 -2.04 -3.01 14.81
N ARG A 48 -2.73 -4.05 15.31
CA ARG A 48 -2.16 -5.39 15.52
C ARG A 48 -2.12 -6.22 14.24
N LEU A 49 -3.14 -6.10 13.39
CA LEU A 49 -3.24 -6.85 12.14
C LEU A 49 -2.28 -6.33 11.06
N ILE A 50 -2.09 -5.02 10.99
CA ILE A 50 -1.22 -4.37 10.01
C ILE A 50 0.00 -3.82 10.78
N PRO A 51 1.16 -4.51 10.84
CA PRO A 51 2.33 -4.04 11.58
C PRO A 51 2.97 -2.78 10.97
N ALA A 52 3.84 -2.09 11.74
CA ALA A 52 4.57 -0.90 11.25
C ALA A 52 5.63 -1.26 10.19
N GLN A 53 6.21 -2.44 10.32
CA GLN A 53 7.14 -3.03 9.35
C GLN A 53 6.38 -3.42 8.08
N CYS A 54 7.01 -3.41 6.88
CA CYS A 54 6.27 -3.64 5.62
C CYS A 54 5.43 -4.93 5.78
N PRO A 55 4.08 -4.87 5.69
CA PRO A 55 3.17 -5.94 6.13
C PRO A 55 3.40 -7.29 5.44
N PHE A 56 4.15 -7.29 4.34
CA PHE A 56 4.51 -8.46 3.57
C PHE A 56 5.96 -8.89 3.77
N ALA A 57 6.84 -7.99 4.21
CA ALA A 57 8.22 -8.33 4.50
C ALA A 57 8.30 -9.07 5.84
N ARG A 58 8.39 -10.40 5.80
CA ARG A 58 8.50 -11.22 7.02
C ARG A 58 9.31 -12.47 6.78
N ASP A 59 10.05 -12.86 7.81
CA ASP A 59 10.79 -14.11 7.83
C ASP A 59 9.88 -15.23 8.33
N VAL A 60 9.73 -16.29 7.54
CA VAL A 60 9.06 -17.52 7.98
C VAL A 60 10.15 -18.42 8.55
N SER A 61 10.12 -18.63 9.87
CA SER A 61 11.08 -19.50 10.56
C SER A 61 10.41 -20.73 11.15
N LEU A 62 11.13 -21.86 11.12
CA LEU A 62 10.74 -23.11 11.76
C LEU A 62 11.95 -23.60 12.56
N LEU A 63 11.75 -23.94 13.84
CA LEU A 63 12.79 -24.44 14.74
C LEU A 63 14.02 -23.50 14.85
N GLY A 64 13.78 -22.18 14.85
CA GLY A 64 14.84 -21.17 14.98
C GLY A 64 15.67 -20.94 13.72
N ARG A 65 15.29 -21.53 12.58
CA ARG A 65 15.94 -21.30 11.28
C ARG A 65 14.95 -20.62 10.32
N VAL A 66 15.38 -19.54 9.67
CA VAL A 66 14.60 -18.87 8.62
C VAL A 66 14.55 -19.80 7.41
N LEU A 67 13.34 -20.24 7.03
CA LEU A 67 13.09 -21.07 5.85
C LEU A 67 13.10 -20.20 4.59
N PHE A 68 12.40 -19.08 4.62
CA PHE A 68 12.38 -18.10 3.55
C PHE A 68 11.90 -16.74 4.06
N SER A 69 12.43 -15.67 3.48
CA SER A 69 11.99 -14.30 3.71
C SER A 69 11.02 -13.92 2.62
N ILE A 70 9.81 -13.52 2.99
CA ILE A 70 8.89 -12.87 2.07
C ILE A 70 9.45 -11.45 1.83
N PRO A 71 9.81 -11.07 0.61
CA PRO A 71 10.41 -9.77 0.35
C PRO A 71 9.38 -8.65 0.53
N PRO A 72 9.81 -7.38 0.62
CA PRO A 72 8.92 -6.22 0.57
C PRO A 72 8.10 -6.23 -0.73
N LEU A 73 6.90 -6.80 -0.69
CA LEU A 73 5.92 -6.79 -1.78
C LEU A 73 5.26 -5.42 -1.94
N CYS A 74 5.89 -4.36 -1.42
CA CYS A 74 5.33 -3.03 -1.30
C CYS A 74 5.06 -2.37 -2.70
N LYS A 75 5.45 -3.01 -3.83
CA LYS A 75 5.01 -2.69 -5.22
C LYS A 75 4.05 -3.70 -5.86
N LEU A 76 3.96 -4.92 -5.35
CA LEU A 76 3.18 -6.03 -5.91
C LEU A 76 1.76 -6.07 -5.35
N ASN A 77 1.53 -5.63 -4.10
CA ASN A 77 0.19 -5.58 -3.55
C ASN A 77 -0.57 -4.33 -4.04
N PRO A 78 -1.63 -4.49 -4.84
CA PRO A 78 -2.44 -3.37 -5.33
C PRO A 78 -3.11 -2.52 -4.23
N LEU A 79 -3.22 -3.03 -2.99
CA LEU A 79 -3.88 -2.40 -1.84
C LEU A 79 -2.91 -1.87 -0.78
N TYR A 80 -1.60 -1.86 -1.06
CA TYR A 80 -0.59 -1.50 -0.07
C TYR A 80 -0.82 -0.10 0.53
N ASN A 81 -1.08 0.88 -0.32
CA ASN A 81 -1.25 2.27 0.12
C ASN A 81 -2.49 2.42 1.00
N GLU A 82 -3.57 1.71 0.67
CA GLU A 82 -4.83 1.74 1.41
C GLU A 82 -4.68 1.10 2.79
N LEU A 83 -3.93 0.00 2.91
CA LEU A 83 -3.63 -0.64 4.19
C LEU A 83 -2.74 0.23 5.09
N VAL A 84 -1.72 0.87 4.51
CA VAL A 84 -0.86 1.82 5.24
C VAL A 84 -1.69 3.04 5.71
N ALA A 85 -2.54 3.58 4.83
CA ALA A 85 -3.42 4.68 5.17
C ALA A 85 -4.42 4.30 6.27
N LEU A 86 -5.01 3.09 6.19
CA LEU A 86 -5.93 2.57 7.22
C LEU A 86 -5.24 2.46 8.59
N ARG A 87 -4.02 1.93 8.62
CA ARG A 87 -3.21 1.86 9.85
C ARG A 87 -2.92 3.25 10.41
N PHE A 88 -2.52 4.20 9.56
CA PHE A 88 -2.27 5.56 9.99
C PHE A 88 -3.52 6.18 10.63
N ARG A 89 -4.69 6.04 10.01
CA ARG A 89 -5.96 6.50 10.60
C ARG A 89 -6.27 5.84 11.94
N ALA A 90 -5.97 4.54 12.10
CA ALA A 90 -6.16 3.83 13.36
C ALA A 90 -5.26 4.38 14.46
N LEU A 91 -3.97 4.61 14.16
CA LEU A 91 -3.02 5.20 15.10
C LEU A 91 -3.40 6.63 15.50
N THR A 92 -3.83 7.45 14.53
CA THR A 92 -4.32 8.82 14.81
C THR A 92 -5.52 8.79 15.74
N PHE A 93 -6.50 7.91 15.48
CA PHE A 93 -7.66 7.76 16.35
C PHE A 93 -7.28 7.37 17.79
N LEU A 94 -6.34 6.42 17.96
CA LEU A 94 -5.83 6.03 19.28
C LEU A 94 -5.05 7.15 19.98
N ALA A 95 -4.29 7.94 19.22
CA ALA A 95 -3.58 9.09 19.75
C ALA A 95 -4.54 10.21 20.21
N GLU A 96 -5.60 10.48 19.45
CA GLU A 96 -6.62 11.48 19.77
C GLU A 96 -7.48 11.09 20.98
N THR A 97 -7.67 9.78 21.21
CA THR A 97 -8.35 9.26 22.42
C THR A 97 -7.46 9.30 23.67
N GLY A 98 -6.16 9.61 23.52
CA GLY A 98 -5.22 9.77 24.64
C GLY A 98 -4.60 8.46 25.13
N GLU A 99 -4.69 7.38 24.35
CA GLU A 99 -4.05 6.11 24.68
C GLU A 99 -2.56 6.08 24.30
N ASP A 100 -1.75 5.28 25.02
CA ASP A 100 -0.34 5.09 24.67
C ASP A 100 -0.20 4.17 23.45
N ILE A 101 0.16 4.78 22.31
CA ILE A 101 0.36 4.09 21.04
C ILE A 101 1.79 3.58 20.82
N ASN A 102 2.73 3.81 21.75
CA ASN A 102 4.15 3.44 21.57
C ASN A 102 4.34 1.95 21.24
N MET A 103 3.49 1.08 21.79
CA MET A 103 3.52 -0.36 21.52
C MET A 103 3.32 -0.71 20.03
N TYR A 104 2.70 0.18 19.28
CA TYR A 104 2.45 -0.01 17.85
C TYR A 104 3.51 0.64 16.96
N CYS A 105 4.36 1.52 17.48
CA CYS A 105 5.36 2.25 16.70
C CYS A 105 6.69 1.49 16.47
N GLN A 106 6.70 0.17 16.69
CA GLN A 106 7.87 -0.73 16.59
C GLN A 106 7.95 -1.50 15.26
#